data_AF-A0A2I6QMZ9-F1
#
_entry.id   AF-A0A2I6QMZ9-F1
#
_cell.length_a   1.000
_cell.length_b   1.000
_cell.length_c   1.000
_cell.angle_alpha   90.00
_cell.angle_beta   90.00
_cell.angle_gamma   90.00
#
_symmetry.space_group_name_H-M   'P 1'
#
loop_
_entity.id
_entity.type
_entity.pdbx_description
1 polymer ?
#
loop_
_entity_poly.entity_id
_entity_poly.type
_entity_poly.pdbx_seq_one_letter_code
_entity_poly.pdbx_strand_id
1 'polypeptide(L)'
;MEIVQKLIDNTENFTKGRKGNSVQMIVIHTEGAPKIQGTADRSLHDWFQTNGRQVSAHYYVTFSGKVEQYVLDDDTAHQAGNWQANLRSIGIEHQDNGFSDHYTDAEYEASAQLIAALCKKYQIPAVHVANFDERHSVGIVIHREITNTGCPDDLDWQRIISRAKAILENEGAAFIAIVPHIPLPPPGADGVEVAAAVAESLQWGLGVNMREAAYYGTGNFASANLPQHLDMLKDIGVTTVRFFASRIEFTAAECATSVQRTLDELNNRQMNGIVCLTDAFSASGFVVKDDAPWHSLAQIQGQIRKDYWLQHIYRQQNSYLDFLRTLVSRLKDHPAVLLWELGNEFAIQLQPAAPNESEAFLQFVKEAAGEIRSLDGNTRISIGLVNSSHVSPSNQDRRDYTTRLYKLVDAVSIHRYGDESQDDQDRNLLDMQIANEMGKAFYAGEIGLPFSLGSDRPAYYKKEIKFWKSKGAFTVMPWQFNAQQFGGMHEDRGISKGFADFDALVKVLRDNA
;
A
#
# COMPACT_ATOMS: atom_id res chain seq x y z
N MET A 1 -3.00 0.99 33.47
CA MET A 1 -3.21 -0.36 34.01
C MET A 1 -2.00 -0.73 34.85
N GLU A 2 -2.21 -1.33 36.03
CA GLU A 2 -1.15 -1.81 36.91
C GLU A 2 -0.76 -3.25 36.52
N ILE A 3 0.55 -3.53 36.42
CA ILE A 3 1.07 -4.87 36.15
C ILE A 3 1.84 -5.34 37.38
N VAL A 4 1.42 -6.45 37.98
CA VAL A 4 2.09 -7.04 39.14
C VAL A 4 3.18 -7.99 38.66
N GLN A 5 4.45 -7.59 38.82
CA GLN A 5 5.57 -8.45 38.46
C GLN A 5 5.79 -9.55 39.50
N LYS A 6 5.76 -10.80 39.04
CA LYS A 6 6.09 -12.01 39.79
C LYS A 6 7.03 -12.84 38.92
N LEU A 7 8.25 -12.36 38.73
CA LEU A 7 9.18 -12.99 37.78
C LEU A 7 9.62 -14.36 38.28
N ILE A 8 9.57 -15.36 37.41
CA ILE A 8 10.14 -16.69 37.69
C ILE A 8 11.67 -16.63 37.55
N ASP A 9 12.39 -17.43 38.34
CA ASP A 9 13.84 -17.57 38.24
C ASP A 9 14.29 -18.95 37.73
N ASN A 10 13.34 -19.87 37.53
CA ASN A 10 13.60 -21.18 36.95
C ASN A 10 13.91 -21.06 35.44
N THR A 11 15.20 -21.09 35.11
CA THR A 11 15.73 -20.93 33.75
C THR A 11 15.47 -22.12 32.83
N GLU A 12 14.87 -23.21 33.32
CA GLU A 12 14.41 -24.30 32.44
C GLU A 12 13.15 -23.90 31.66
N ASN A 13 12.38 -22.92 32.16
CA ASN A 13 11.08 -22.54 31.58
C ASN A 13 11.09 -21.28 30.73
N PHE A 14 12.22 -20.57 30.64
CA PHE A 14 12.38 -19.42 29.74
C PHE A 14 13.84 -19.30 29.30
N THR A 15 14.09 -18.51 28.26
CA THR A 15 15.45 -18.24 27.79
C THR A 15 15.75 -16.76 27.86
N LYS A 16 16.91 -16.39 28.44
CA LYS A 16 17.33 -14.99 28.47
C LYS A 16 17.59 -14.44 27.06
N GLY A 17 17.08 -13.25 26.80
CA GLY A 17 17.15 -12.59 25.50
C GLY A 17 16.29 -13.25 24.42
N ARG A 18 16.29 -12.64 23.23
CA ARG A 18 15.53 -13.07 22.03
C ARG A 18 16.41 -13.44 20.83
N LYS A 19 17.69 -13.74 21.07
CA LYS A 19 18.68 -14.09 20.02
C LYS A 19 18.72 -13.11 18.84
N GLY A 20 18.58 -11.80 19.12
CA GLY A 20 18.58 -10.73 18.12
C GLY A 20 17.25 -10.48 17.42
N ASN A 21 16.17 -11.19 17.79
CA ASN A 21 14.83 -10.94 17.26
C ASN A 21 14.11 -9.84 18.06
N SER A 22 13.24 -9.10 17.37
CA SER A 22 12.30 -8.16 17.99
C SER A 22 10.94 -8.82 18.25
N VAL A 23 10.19 -8.26 19.21
CA VAL A 23 8.80 -8.64 19.42
C VAL A 23 7.97 -8.14 18.24
N GLN A 24 7.28 -9.06 17.56
CA GLN A 24 6.46 -8.80 16.38
C GLN A 24 5.06 -9.42 16.51
N MET A 25 4.85 -10.29 17.48
CA MET A 25 3.57 -10.96 17.70
C MET A 25 3.12 -10.94 19.15
N ILE A 26 1.82 -11.05 19.36
CA ILE A 26 1.21 -11.37 20.64
C ILE A 26 0.46 -12.70 20.46
N VAL A 27 0.66 -13.68 21.32
CA VAL A 27 -0.06 -14.95 21.26
C VAL A 27 -1.07 -15.02 22.40
N ILE A 28 -2.32 -15.32 22.07
CA ILE A 28 -3.42 -15.48 23.04
C ILE A 28 -3.55 -16.94 23.44
N HIS A 29 -3.56 -17.18 24.76
CA HIS A 29 -3.70 -18.48 25.40
C HIS A 29 -4.80 -18.47 26.44
N THR A 30 -5.28 -19.65 26.81
CA THR A 30 -6.04 -19.89 28.04
C THR A 30 -5.27 -20.88 28.89
N GLU A 31 -5.40 -20.76 30.22
CA GLU A 31 -4.49 -21.45 31.13
C GLU A 31 -4.53 -22.98 30.94
N GLY A 32 -3.36 -23.58 30.76
CA GLY A 32 -3.20 -25.04 30.69
C GLY A 32 -3.13 -25.74 32.06
N ALA A 33 -3.23 -24.98 33.16
CA ALA A 33 -3.19 -25.52 34.52
C ALA A 33 -4.48 -26.31 34.86
N PRO A 34 -4.46 -27.21 35.86
CA PRO A 34 -5.66 -27.90 36.30
C PRO A 34 -6.80 -26.91 36.58
N LYS A 35 -7.94 -27.16 35.94
CA LYS A 35 -9.15 -26.34 36.03
C LYS A 35 -9.71 -26.42 37.44
N ILE A 36 -9.89 -25.26 38.08
CA ILE A 36 -10.50 -25.15 39.42
C ILE A 36 -11.83 -24.43 39.25
N GLN A 37 -12.91 -25.05 39.72
CA GLN A 37 -14.24 -24.46 39.64
C GLN A 37 -14.32 -23.13 40.42
N GLY A 38 -14.92 -22.12 39.81
CA GLY A 38 -15.13 -20.80 40.40
C GLY A 38 -14.44 -19.67 39.61
N THR A 39 -14.62 -18.43 40.07
CA THR A 39 -14.08 -17.21 39.43
C THR A 39 -13.10 -16.46 40.32
N ALA A 40 -12.60 -17.11 41.38
CA ALA A 40 -11.59 -16.50 42.25
C ALA A 40 -10.25 -16.38 41.50
N ASP A 41 -9.63 -15.21 41.59
CA ASP A 41 -8.30 -15.00 41.02
C ASP A 41 -7.29 -15.99 41.58
N ARG A 42 -6.42 -16.49 40.72
CA ARG A 42 -5.24 -17.26 41.11
C ARG A 42 -4.00 -16.72 40.41
N SER A 43 -2.85 -17.27 40.76
CA SER A 43 -1.58 -16.97 40.09
C SER A 43 -1.01 -18.26 39.50
N LEU A 44 -0.40 -18.16 38.32
CA LEU A 44 0.36 -19.25 37.69
C LEU A 44 1.86 -19.18 38.02
N HIS A 45 2.29 -18.22 38.86
CA HIS A 45 3.69 -18.07 39.25
C HIS A 45 4.29 -19.39 39.74
N ASP A 46 3.70 -20.03 40.76
CA ASP A 46 4.26 -21.25 41.36
C ASP A 46 4.28 -22.41 40.36
N TRP A 47 3.31 -22.46 39.44
CA TRP A 47 3.29 -23.44 38.36
C TRP A 47 4.47 -23.23 37.41
N PHE A 48 4.70 -22.01 36.90
CA PHE A 48 5.84 -21.72 36.01
C PHE A 48 7.19 -21.74 36.72
N GLN A 49 7.22 -21.51 38.03
CA GLN A 49 8.42 -21.57 38.84
C GLN A 49 8.86 -23.02 39.11
N THR A 50 7.92 -23.94 39.33
CA THR A 50 8.24 -25.30 39.80
C THR A 50 8.05 -26.40 38.77
N ASN A 51 7.30 -26.17 37.69
CA ASN A 51 7.16 -27.17 36.63
C ASN A 51 8.51 -27.35 35.91
N GLY A 52 8.94 -28.57 35.62
CA GLY A 52 10.13 -28.85 34.80
C GLY A 52 9.77 -29.10 33.34
N ARG A 53 8.75 -28.41 32.81
CA ARG A 53 8.13 -28.76 31.52
C ARG A 53 8.58 -27.87 30.37
N GLN A 54 9.48 -26.93 30.59
CA GLN A 54 9.93 -25.96 29.59
C GLN A 54 8.76 -25.16 29.03
N VAL A 55 7.87 -24.69 29.92
CA VAL A 55 6.71 -23.88 29.56
C VAL A 55 6.55 -22.68 30.48
N SER A 56 6.29 -21.52 29.89
CA SER A 56 5.99 -20.27 30.59
C SER A 56 5.25 -19.30 29.67
N ALA A 57 4.69 -18.23 30.23
CA ALA A 57 4.14 -17.10 29.49
C ALA A 57 4.69 -15.77 30.03
N HIS A 58 4.54 -14.70 29.26
CA HIS A 58 4.99 -13.38 29.72
C HIS A 58 3.99 -12.78 30.69
N TYR A 59 2.71 -12.82 30.30
CA TYR A 59 1.62 -12.22 31.06
C TYR A 59 0.50 -13.21 31.35
N TYR A 60 -0.24 -12.93 32.41
CA TYR A 60 -1.44 -13.65 32.79
C TYR A 60 -2.52 -12.68 33.26
N VAL A 61 -3.75 -12.89 32.80
CA VAL A 61 -4.92 -12.08 33.13
C VAL A 61 -5.86 -12.93 33.99
N THR A 62 -6.25 -12.43 35.15
CA THR A 62 -7.19 -13.12 36.04
C THR A 62 -8.64 -12.74 35.75
N PHE A 63 -9.59 -13.48 36.34
CA PHE A 63 -11.02 -13.17 36.22
C PHE A 63 -11.41 -11.78 36.73
N SER A 64 -10.70 -11.18 37.68
CA SER A 64 -10.96 -9.79 38.10
C SER A 64 -10.35 -8.73 37.17
N GLY A 65 -9.60 -9.14 36.14
CA GLY A 65 -8.84 -8.25 35.26
C GLY A 65 -7.47 -7.85 35.81
N LYS A 66 -6.96 -8.54 36.84
CA LYS A 66 -5.59 -8.32 37.33
C LYS A 66 -4.59 -8.89 36.32
N VAL A 67 -3.53 -8.13 36.03
CA VAL A 67 -2.45 -8.57 35.13
C VAL A 67 -1.19 -8.88 35.94
N GLU A 68 -0.68 -10.10 35.81
CA GLU A 68 0.60 -10.53 36.37
C GLU A 68 1.63 -10.75 35.25
N GLN A 69 2.90 -10.43 35.52
CA GLN A 69 4.02 -10.68 34.59
C GLN A 69 4.99 -11.69 35.19
N TYR A 70 5.28 -12.78 34.46
CA TYR A 70 6.16 -13.88 34.92
C TYR A 70 7.50 -13.92 34.18
N VAL A 71 7.55 -13.50 32.93
CA VAL A 71 8.79 -13.39 32.13
C VAL A 71 8.89 -11.96 31.60
N LEU A 72 10.09 -11.38 31.65
CA LEU A 72 10.36 -10.05 31.10
C LEU A 72 10.21 -10.07 29.58
N ASP A 73 9.73 -8.98 28.99
CA ASP A 73 9.52 -8.89 27.54
C ASP A 73 10.80 -9.11 26.72
N ASP A 74 11.96 -8.71 27.28
CA ASP A 74 13.27 -8.87 26.63
C ASP A 74 13.76 -10.33 26.62
N ASP A 75 13.17 -11.18 27.45
CA ASP A 75 13.43 -12.61 27.51
C ASP A 75 12.38 -13.39 26.70
N THR A 76 12.67 -14.67 26.44
CA THR A 76 11.84 -15.55 25.63
C THR A 76 11.10 -16.55 26.52
N ALA A 77 9.79 -16.34 26.72
CA ALA A 77 8.92 -17.36 27.31
C ALA A 77 8.72 -18.56 26.37
N HIS A 78 8.53 -19.75 26.94
CA HIS A 78 8.31 -20.99 26.17
C HIS A 78 6.82 -21.30 26.08
N GLN A 79 6.08 -20.53 25.28
CA GLN A 79 4.61 -20.54 25.27
C GLN A 79 3.98 -21.23 24.05
N ALA A 80 4.62 -21.15 22.88
CA ALA A 80 3.94 -21.38 21.61
C ALA A 80 4.10 -22.80 21.03
N GLY A 81 4.89 -23.65 21.69
CA GLY A 81 5.34 -24.93 21.11
C GLY A 81 6.22 -24.79 19.84
N ASN A 82 6.54 -23.56 19.42
CA ASN A 82 7.38 -23.23 18.27
C ASN A 82 8.47 -22.24 18.70
N TRP A 83 9.74 -22.62 18.52
CA TRP A 83 10.88 -21.82 18.98
C TRP A 83 11.00 -20.46 18.27
N GLN A 84 10.73 -20.40 16.97
CA GLN A 84 10.79 -19.14 16.21
C GLN A 84 9.65 -18.20 16.62
N ALA A 85 8.46 -18.75 16.88
CA ALA A 85 7.34 -18.01 17.42
C ALA A 85 7.68 -17.42 18.81
N ASN A 86 8.25 -18.23 19.70
CA ASN A 86 8.64 -17.80 21.05
C ASN A 86 9.61 -16.60 20.99
N LEU A 87 10.64 -16.68 20.14
CA LEU A 87 11.63 -15.60 19.98
C LEU A 87 11.03 -14.26 19.55
N ARG A 88 9.91 -14.28 18.84
CA ARG A 88 9.28 -13.11 18.20
C ARG A 88 7.98 -12.67 18.85
N SER A 89 7.55 -13.31 19.95
CA SER A 89 6.24 -13.04 20.53
C SER A 89 6.22 -12.81 22.04
N ILE A 90 5.15 -12.13 22.47
CA ILE A 90 4.68 -12.06 23.86
C ILE A 90 3.48 -12.99 24.01
N GLY A 91 3.55 -13.95 24.92
CA GLY A 91 2.44 -14.86 25.23
C GLY A 91 1.62 -14.34 26.41
N ILE A 92 0.30 -14.35 26.26
CA ILE A 92 -0.68 -13.91 27.27
C ILE A 92 -1.63 -15.06 27.60
N GLU A 93 -1.61 -15.51 28.85
CA GLU A 93 -2.50 -16.53 29.39
C GLU A 93 -3.74 -15.90 30.04
N HIS A 94 -4.91 -16.49 29.82
CA HIS A 94 -6.18 -16.08 30.43
C HIS A 94 -6.64 -17.14 31.43
N GLN A 95 -7.16 -16.71 32.58
CA GLN A 95 -7.65 -17.61 33.60
C GLN A 95 -8.88 -18.35 33.07
N ASP A 96 -8.95 -19.66 33.31
CA ASP A 96 -9.98 -20.49 32.70
C ASP A 96 -10.29 -21.68 33.62
N ASN A 97 -11.54 -21.75 34.07
CA ASN A 97 -12.04 -22.75 35.00
C ASN A 97 -12.66 -24.00 34.32
N GLY A 98 -12.65 -24.08 32.99
CA GLY A 98 -13.03 -25.26 32.18
C GLY A 98 -14.52 -25.46 31.94
N PHE A 99 -15.36 -24.42 32.09
CA PHE A 99 -16.82 -24.46 31.84
C PHE A 99 -17.19 -23.62 30.60
N SER A 100 -18.45 -23.34 30.24
CA SER A 100 -18.78 -22.65 28.96
C SER A 100 -19.11 -21.15 29.09
N ASP A 101 -19.22 -20.63 30.31
CA ASP A 101 -19.69 -19.27 30.65
C ASP A 101 -18.72 -18.51 31.58
N HIS A 102 -17.41 -18.76 31.42
CA HIS A 102 -16.43 -18.59 32.49
C HIS A 102 -15.49 -17.39 32.39
N TYR A 103 -15.41 -16.70 31.25
CA TYR A 103 -14.59 -15.50 31.11
C TYR A 103 -15.37 -14.24 31.50
N THR A 104 -14.75 -13.33 32.25
CA THR A 104 -15.44 -12.13 32.73
C THR A 104 -15.19 -10.93 31.82
N ASP A 105 -16.09 -9.95 31.86
CA ASP A 105 -15.88 -8.68 31.17
C ASP A 105 -14.62 -7.94 31.65
N ALA A 106 -14.27 -8.09 32.93
CA ALA A 106 -13.07 -7.48 33.51
C ALA A 106 -11.79 -8.09 32.95
N GLU A 107 -11.77 -9.42 32.75
CA GLU A 107 -10.67 -10.13 32.09
C GLU A 107 -10.53 -9.72 30.62
N TYR A 108 -11.64 -9.67 29.87
CA TYR A 108 -11.65 -9.20 28.48
C TYR A 108 -11.13 -7.77 28.34
N GLU A 109 -11.57 -6.86 29.20
CA GLU A 109 -11.16 -5.45 29.18
C GLU A 109 -9.68 -5.29 29.55
N ALA A 110 -9.21 -5.97 30.60
CA ALA A 110 -7.81 -5.91 31.01
C ALA A 110 -6.88 -6.49 29.95
N SER A 111 -7.26 -7.61 29.33
CA SER A 111 -6.52 -8.20 28.22
C SER A 111 -6.44 -7.25 27.02
N ALA A 112 -7.57 -6.61 26.66
CA ALA A 112 -7.59 -5.64 25.58
C ALA A 112 -6.71 -4.42 25.86
N GLN A 113 -6.69 -3.91 27.10
CA GLN A 113 -5.79 -2.83 27.52
C GLN A 113 -4.32 -3.25 27.48
N LEU A 114 -4.00 -4.46 27.92
CA LEU A 114 -2.66 -5.03 27.84
C LEU A 114 -2.19 -5.15 26.39
N ILE A 115 -3.01 -5.76 25.53
CA ILE A 115 -2.71 -5.93 24.10
C ILE A 115 -2.55 -4.57 23.42
N ALA A 116 -3.42 -3.60 23.69
CA ALA A 116 -3.26 -2.24 23.17
C ALA A 116 -1.92 -1.62 23.58
N ALA A 117 -1.55 -1.71 24.87
CA ALA A 117 -0.28 -1.19 25.36
C ALA A 117 0.93 -1.88 24.71
N LEU A 118 0.89 -3.20 24.52
CA LEU A 118 1.94 -3.97 23.86
C LEU A 118 2.03 -3.66 22.36
N CYS A 119 0.89 -3.57 21.67
CA CYS A 119 0.81 -3.16 20.27
C CYS A 119 1.44 -1.77 20.06
N LYS A 120 1.15 -0.81 20.94
CA LYS A 120 1.76 0.52 20.92
C LYS A 120 3.26 0.47 21.23
N LYS A 121 3.67 -0.25 22.26
CA LYS A 121 5.09 -0.35 22.68
C LYS A 121 5.97 -0.96 21.59
N TYR A 122 5.50 -2.03 20.95
CA TYR A 122 6.27 -2.81 19.98
C TYR A 122 5.89 -2.56 18.52
N GLN A 123 4.99 -1.61 18.26
CA GLN A 123 4.49 -1.30 16.91
C GLN A 123 3.89 -2.53 16.21
N ILE A 124 3.18 -3.36 16.97
CA ILE A 124 2.48 -4.54 16.49
C ILE A 124 1.05 -4.11 16.11
N PRO A 125 0.53 -4.50 14.94
CA PRO A 125 -0.84 -4.19 14.59
C PRO A 125 -1.81 -5.01 15.46
N ALA A 126 -2.83 -4.35 16.03
CA ALA A 126 -3.88 -4.99 16.81
C ALA A 126 -4.89 -5.73 15.90
N VAL A 127 -4.40 -6.72 15.15
CA VAL A 127 -5.18 -7.53 14.20
C VAL A 127 -4.81 -9.00 14.34
N HIS A 128 -5.77 -9.88 14.07
CA HIS A 128 -5.55 -11.31 14.04
C HIS A 128 -4.73 -11.72 12.80
N VAL A 129 -3.79 -12.66 12.99
CA VAL A 129 -2.98 -13.28 11.93
C VAL A 129 -3.67 -14.56 11.44
N ALA A 130 -4.30 -14.50 10.26
CA ALA A 130 -5.09 -15.63 9.74
C ALA A 130 -4.26 -16.82 9.20
N ASN A 131 -2.97 -16.62 8.88
CA ASN A 131 -2.07 -17.67 8.39
C ASN A 131 -0.72 -17.52 9.09
N PHE A 132 -0.52 -18.28 10.16
CA PHE A 132 0.71 -18.20 10.95
C PHE A 132 1.93 -18.68 10.14
N ASP A 133 2.97 -17.84 10.13
CA ASP A 133 4.31 -18.10 9.63
C ASP A 133 5.30 -17.75 10.75
N GLU A 134 6.03 -18.77 11.20
CA GLU A 134 6.95 -18.69 12.33
C GLU A 134 8.03 -17.61 12.18
N ARG A 135 8.36 -17.19 10.94
CA ARG A 135 9.40 -16.20 10.64
C ARG A 135 8.86 -14.85 10.22
N HIS A 136 7.62 -14.78 9.72
CA HIS A 136 7.13 -13.56 9.05
C HIS A 136 5.82 -13.00 9.61
N SER A 137 5.06 -13.74 10.44
CA SER A 137 3.82 -13.22 11.01
C SER A 137 4.07 -12.01 11.92
N VAL A 138 3.21 -11.00 11.82
CA VAL A 138 3.22 -9.80 12.66
C VAL A 138 1.78 -9.47 13.02
N GLY A 139 1.47 -9.37 14.32
CA GLY A 139 0.09 -9.18 14.81
C GLY A 139 -0.26 -10.11 15.98
N ILE A 140 -1.55 -10.32 16.19
CA ILE A 140 -2.07 -11.16 17.27
C ILE A 140 -2.38 -12.54 16.71
N VAL A 141 -1.81 -13.59 17.30
CA VAL A 141 -1.90 -14.98 16.84
C VAL A 141 -2.65 -15.80 17.88
N ILE A 142 -3.45 -16.75 17.44
CA ILE A 142 -4.17 -17.66 18.34
C ILE A 142 -3.34 -18.95 18.47
N HIS A 143 -3.11 -19.44 19.69
CA HIS A 143 -2.13 -20.52 19.92
C HIS A 143 -2.35 -21.79 19.07
N ARG A 144 -3.60 -22.22 18.87
CA ARG A 144 -3.98 -23.35 17.99
C ARG A 144 -3.56 -23.19 16.52
N GLU A 145 -3.24 -21.97 16.09
CA GLU A 145 -2.78 -21.67 14.74
C GLU A 145 -1.26 -21.82 14.61
N ILE A 146 -0.53 -21.86 15.74
CA ILE A 146 0.92 -22.07 15.80
C ILE A 146 1.25 -23.57 15.91
N THR A 147 0.48 -24.28 16.74
CA THR A 147 0.68 -25.70 17.01
C THR A 147 -0.66 -26.40 17.19
N ASN A 148 -0.70 -27.72 17.01
CA ASN A 148 -1.92 -28.50 17.15
C ASN A 148 -2.32 -28.63 18.64
N THR A 149 -3.17 -27.71 19.11
CA THR A 149 -3.66 -27.63 20.49
C THR A 149 -5.12 -27.15 20.54
N GLY A 150 -5.81 -27.42 21.65
CA GLY A 150 -7.14 -26.86 21.93
C GLY A 150 -7.12 -25.40 22.39
N CYS A 151 -5.93 -24.85 22.68
CA CYS A 151 -5.73 -23.51 23.23
C CYS A 151 -5.80 -22.40 22.16
N PRO A 152 -6.29 -21.19 22.49
CA PRO A 152 -7.12 -20.88 23.65
C PRO A 152 -8.47 -21.55 23.47
N ASP A 153 -9.12 -22.00 24.54
CA ASP A 153 -10.39 -22.77 24.54
C ASP A 153 -11.57 -21.94 23.95
N ASP A 154 -12.70 -21.84 24.65
CA ASP A 154 -13.85 -21.01 24.22
C ASP A 154 -13.65 -19.48 24.42
N LEU A 155 -12.42 -19.02 24.67
CA LEU A 155 -12.12 -17.59 24.84
C LEU A 155 -12.45 -16.80 23.57
N ASP A 156 -13.28 -15.77 23.70
CA ASP A 156 -13.62 -14.85 22.61
C ASP A 156 -12.46 -13.88 22.35
N TRP A 157 -11.42 -14.39 21.69
CA TRP A 157 -10.26 -13.60 21.30
C TRP A 157 -10.64 -12.48 20.31
N GLN A 158 -11.73 -12.61 19.54
CA GLN A 158 -12.19 -11.57 18.63
C GLN A 158 -12.65 -10.34 19.40
N ARG A 159 -13.36 -10.54 20.52
CA ARG A 159 -13.75 -9.47 21.45
C ARG A 159 -12.53 -8.73 22.00
N ILE A 160 -11.49 -9.45 22.42
CA ILE A 160 -10.24 -8.84 22.93
C ILE A 160 -9.58 -7.97 21.86
N ILE A 161 -9.37 -8.52 20.65
CA ILE A 161 -8.70 -7.81 19.55
C ILE A 161 -9.49 -6.56 19.15
N SER A 162 -10.82 -6.70 19.02
CA SER A 162 -11.71 -5.59 18.66
C SER A 162 -11.68 -4.49 19.70
N ARG A 163 -11.66 -4.84 20.99
CA ARG A 163 -11.58 -3.88 22.08
C ARG A 163 -10.21 -3.21 22.17
N ALA A 164 -9.12 -3.96 21.97
CA ALA A 164 -7.76 -3.41 21.96
C ALA A 164 -7.58 -2.37 20.83
N LYS A 165 -8.13 -2.69 19.64
CA LYS A 165 -8.18 -1.75 18.51
C LYS A 165 -8.93 -0.47 18.88
N ALA A 166 -10.12 -0.59 19.49
CA ALA A 166 -10.91 0.56 19.92
C ALA A 166 -10.20 1.43 20.99
N ILE A 167 -9.41 0.82 21.89
CA ILE A 167 -8.61 1.56 22.88
C ILE A 167 -7.53 2.40 22.18
N LEU A 168 -6.81 1.81 21.22
CA LEU A 168 -5.79 2.51 20.43
C LEU A 168 -6.38 3.66 19.61
N GLU A 169 -7.57 3.47 19.05
CA GLU A 169 -8.30 4.49 18.28
C GLU A 169 -8.78 5.66 19.17
N ASN A 170 -9.32 5.36 20.36
CA ASN A 170 -9.81 6.38 21.29
C ASN A 170 -8.68 7.22 21.94
N GLU A 171 -7.51 6.64 22.19
CA GLU A 171 -6.33 7.41 22.63
C GLU A 171 -5.82 8.37 21.54
N GLY A 172 -5.95 8.00 20.27
CA GLY A 172 -5.66 8.89 19.13
C GLY A 172 -6.67 10.04 19.01
N ALA A 173 -7.94 9.80 19.34
CA ALA A 173 -9.02 10.79 19.28
C ALA A 173 -8.92 11.89 20.37
N ALA A 174 -8.34 11.59 21.55
CA ALA A 174 -8.19 12.55 22.65
C ALA A 174 -7.21 13.69 22.33
N PHE A 175 -6.36 13.55 21.31
CA PHE A 175 -5.43 14.59 20.85
C PHE A 175 -6.01 15.51 19.73
N ILE A 176 -7.18 15.17 19.18
CA ILE A 176 -7.71 15.75 17.93
C ILE A 176 -8.89 16.72 18.15
N ALA A 177 -9.36 16.89 19.39
CA ALA A 177 -10.62 17.57 19.67
C ALA A 177 -10.55 19.12 19.66
N ILE A 178 -10.14 19.79 18.57
CA ILE A 178 -10.63 21.15 18.20
C ILE A 178 -10.59 21.36 16.66
N VAL A 179 -11.56 20.83 15.89
CA VAL A 179 -12.13 21.43 14.66
C VAL A 179 -13.50 20.76 14.41
N PRO A 180 -14.58 21.47 14.03
CA PRO A 180 -15.88 20.83 13.81
C PRO A 180 -15.91 20.00 12.51
N HIS A 181 -16.40 18.77 12.62
CA HIS A 181 -16.64 17.83 11.54
C HIS A 181 -17.88 18.27 10.72
N ILE A 182 -17.71 18.49 9.42
CA ILE A 182 -18.83 18.66 8.47
C ILE A 182 -19.25 17.25 8.00
N PRO A 183 -20.51 16.83 8.17
CA PRO A 183 -20.95 15.52 7.70
C PRO A 183 -21.08 15.47 6.18
N LEU A 184 -20.67 14.34 5.60
CA LEU A 184 -20.84 14.02 4.18
C LEU A 184 -22.34 13.92 3.81
N PRO A 185 -22.73 14.28 2.57
CA PRO A 185 -24.09 14.10 2.09
C PRO A 185 -24.43 12.61 1.92
N PRO A 186 -25.71 12.22 2.02
CA PRO A 186 -26.13 10.84 1.90
C PRO A 186 -25.90 10.29 0.47
N PRO A 187 -25.84 8.96 0.29
CA PRO A 187 -25.62 8.33 -1.00
C PRO A 187 -26.73 8.77 -1.99
N GLY A 188 -26.33 9.51 -3.03
CA GLY A 188 -27.21 9.90 -4.12
C GLY A 188 -27.57 8.69 -4.98
N ALA A 189 -28.84 8.64 -5.37
CA ALA A 189 -29.50 7.59 -6.12
C ALA A 189 -28.77 7.18 -7.42
N ASP A 190 -28.93 5.90 -7.76
CA ASP A 190 -28.55 5.32 -9.03
C ASP A 190 -29.08 6.14 -10.21
N GLY A 191 -28.18 6.46 -11.16
CA GLY A 191 -28.53 7.06 -12.45
C GLY A 191 -27.99 8.47 -12.63
N VAL A 192 -26.72 8.58 -13.01
CA VAL A 192 -26.26 9.70 -13.84
C VAL A 192 -25.69 9.09 -15.11
N GLU A 193 -26.45 9.22 -16.20
CA GLU A 193 -25.94 8.99 -17.55
C GLU A 193 -24.73 9.89 -17.78
N VAL A 194 -23.60 9.27 -18.11
CA VAL A 194 -22.40 9.99 -18.55
C VAL A 194 -22.74 10.62 -19.90
N ALA A 195 -22.91 11.93 -19.92
CA ALA A 195 -23.11 12.67 -21.15
C ALA A 195 -21.95 12.38 -22.11
N ALA A 196 -22.26 11.75 -23.24
CA ALA A 196 -21.33 11.52 -24.33
C ALA A 196 -20.98 12.86 -24.99
N ALA A 197 -20.07 13.61 -24.39
CA ALA A 197 -19.33 14.63 -25.13
C ALA A 197 -18.43 13.87 -26.11
N VAL A 198 -18.66 14.09 -27.40
CA VAL A 198 -17.81 13.56 -28.47
C VAL A 198 -16.40 14.09 -28.21
N ALA A 199 -15.52 13.22 -27.72
CA ALA A 199 -14.16 13.57 -27.33
C ALA A 199 -13.42 14.13 -28.54
N GLU A 200 -12.93 15.37 -28.45
CA GLU A 200 -11.81 15.78 -29.30
C GLU A 200 -10.71 14.73 -29.11
N SER A 201 -10.34 14.07 -30.20
CA SER A 201 -9.30 13.04 -30.20
C SER A 201 -8.00 13.68 -29.74
N LEU A 202 -7.40 13.15 -28.67
CA LEU A 202 -6.06 13.56 -28.24
C LEU A 202 -5.10 13.34 -29.42
N GLN A 203 -4.37 14.40 -29.80
CA GLN A 203 -3.38 14.30 -30.85
C GLN A 203 -2.21 13.46 -30.37
N TRP A 204 -1.64 12.67 -31.29
CA TRP A 204 -0.42 11.93 -31.00
C TRP A 204 0.71 12.87 -30.59
N GLY A 205 1.40 12.53 -29.51
CA GLY A 205 2.66 13.15 -29.14
C GLY A 205 3.54 12.16 -28.36
N LEU A 206 4.84 12.17 -28.63
CA LEU A 206 5.79 11.37 -27.86
C LEU A 206 5.92 11.93 -26.45
N GLY A 207 5.89 11.07 -25.44
CA GLY A 207 6.12 11.45 -24.07
C GLY A 207 7.26 10.66 -23.42
N VAL A 208 7.57 10.95 -22.16
CA VAL A 208 8.54 10.22 -21.33
C VAL A 208 8.10 10.16 -19.87
N ASN A 209 8.56 9.16 -19.12
CA ASN A 209 8.49 9.19 -17.67
C ASN A 209 9.69 9.93 -17.06
N MET A 210 9.41 10.78 -16.09
CA MET A 210 10.40 11.40 -15.20
C MET A 210 9.85 11.32 -13.77
N ARG A 211 10.04 10.18 -13.11
CA ARG A 211 9.34 9.81 -11.86
C ARG A 211 9.36 10.94 -10.83
N GLU A 212 10.54 11.51 -10.62
CA GLU A 212 10.82 12.46 -9.56
C GLU A 212 10.80 13.95 -9.99
N ALA A 213 10.31 14.26 -11.20
CA ALA A 213 10.41 15.61 -11.78
C ALA A 213 9.89 16.72 -10.84
N ALA A 214 8.80 16.45 -10.10
CA ALA A 214 8.22 17.36 -9.11
C ALA A 214 9.22 17.82 -8.03
N TYR A 215 10.24 17.02 -7.74
CA TYR A 215 11.15 17.19 -6.60
C TYR A 215 12.59 17.47 -7.00
N TYR A 216 12.89 17.60 -8.29
CA TYR A 216 14.19 18.06 -8.76
C TYR A 216 14.58 19.40 -8.12
N GLY A 217 15.83 19.49 -7.66
CA GLY A 217 16.34 20.63 -6.90
C GLY A 217 15.98 20.61 -5.41
N THR A 218 15.38 19.53 -4.89
CA THR A 218 15.03 19.40 -3.47
C THR A 218 15.45 18.05 -2.89
N GLY A 219 15.69 17.99 -1.57
CA GLY A 219 15.96 16.75 -0.83
C GLY A 219 17.04 15.87 -1.49
N ASN A 220 16.71 14.60 -1.70
CA ASN A 220 17.59 13.61 -2.34
C ASN A 220 17.85 13.90 -3.84
N PHE A 221 17.14 14.85 -4.44
CA PHE A 221 17.27 15.25 -5.84
C PHE A 221 17.82 16.69 -5.98
N ALA A 222 18.51 17.21 -4.97
CA ALA A 222 19.03 18.58 -4.97
C ALA A 222 20.00 18.87 -6.14
N SER A 223 20.69 17.87 -6.67
CA SER A 223 21.60 17.99 -7.82
C SER A 223 20.89 17.88 -9.18
N ALA A 224 19.61 17.51 -9.20
CA ALA A 224 18.85 17.35 -10.43
C ALA A 224 18.32 18.72 -10.92
N ASN A 225 18.49 18.99 -12.21
CA ASN A 225 18.14 20.25 -12.86
C ASN A 225 16.97 20.03 -13.83
N LEU A 226 15.76 20.38 -13.42
CA LEU A 226 14.56 20.20 -14.24
C LEU A 226 14.61 20.97 -15.57
N PRO A 227 14.95 22.28 -15.62
CA PRO A 227 15.09 23.00 -16.88
C PRO A 227 16.00 22.30 -17.89
N GLN A 228 17.17 21.82 -17.47
CA GLN A 228 18.11 21.13 -18.36
C GLN A 228 17.49 19.89 -19.02
N HIS A 229 16.73 19.10 -18.24
CA HIS A 229 16.04 17.92 -18.77
C HIS A 229 14.95 18.30 -19.76
N LEU A 230 14.10 19.28 -19.40
CA LEU A 230 12.97 19.68 -20.22
C LEU A 230 13.40 20.40 -21.50
N ASP A 231 14.49 21.17 -21.48
CA ASP A 231 15.06 21.79 -22.68
C ASP A 231 15.50 20.70 -23.68
N MET A 232 16.20 19.67 -23.20
CA MET A 232 16.59 18.55 -24.06
C MET A 232 15.39 17.77 -24.60
N LEU A 233 14.37 17.53 -23.78
CA LEU A 233 13.13 16.87 -24.22
C LEU A 233 12.38 17.69 -25.28
N LYS A 234 12.32 19.00 -25.11
CA LYS A 234 11.77 19.92 -26.10
C LYS A 234 12.55 19.85 -27.42
N ASP A 235 13.88 19.82 -27.38
CA ASP A 235 14.74 19.67 -28.56
C ASP A 235 14.60 18.30 -29.25
N ILE A 236 14.17 17.27 -28.51
CA ILE A 236 13.84 15.95 -29.05
C ILE A 236 12.46 15.98 -29.74
N GLY A 237 11.56 16.89 -29.34
CA GLY A 237 10.17 16.95 -29.80
C GLY A 237 9.18 16.23 -28.87
N VAL A 238 9.60 15.90 -27.64
CA VAL A 238 8.72 15.32 -26.63
C VAL A 238 7.69 16.37 -26.18
N THR A 239 6.42 15.97 -26.11
CA THR A 239 5.29 16.85 -25.78
C THR A 239 4.71 16.59 -24.40
N THR A 240 5.01 15.44 -23.80
CA THR A 240 4.34 14.99 -22.57
C THR A 240 5.31 14.37 -21.58
N VAL A 241 5.21 14.76 -20.30
CA VAL A 241 5.99 14.17 -19.21
C VAL A 241 5.04 13.57 -18.18
N ARG A 242 5.26 12.30 -17.83
CA ARG A 242 4.59 11.65 -16.70
C ARG A 242 5.50 11.69 -15.48
N PHE A 243 4.97 12.14 -14.34
CA PHE A 243 5.72 12.26 -13.09
C PHE A 243 4.80 12.08 -11.87
N PHE A 244 5.41 11.77 -10.72
CA PHE A 244 4.68 11.50 -9.49
C PHE A 244 4.43 12.77 -8.69
N ALA A 245 3.20 12.92 -8.20
CA ALA A 245 2.75 14.07 -7.45
C ALA A 245 2.98 13.94 -5.95
N SER A 246 3.02 12.72 -5.42
CA SER A 246 3.19 12.47 -4.00
C SER A 246 4.64 12.13 -3.67
N ARG A 247 5.00 12.41 -2.42
CA ARG A 247 6.31 12.09 -1.86
C ARG A 247 6.18 11.98 -0.36
N ILE A 248 6.67 10.87 0.20
CA ILE A 248 6.44 10.47 1.58
C ILE A 248 6.96 11.50 2.60
N GLU A 249 7.98 12.29 2.26
CA GLU A 249 8.51 13.32 3.16
C GLU A 249 7.65 14.59 3.22
N PHE A 250 6.73 14.79 2.28
CA PHE A 250 6.00 16.04 2.09
C PHE A 250 4.51 15.91 2.41
N THR A 251 3.93 16.99 2.93
CA THR A 251 2.47 17.14 3.07
C THR A 251 1.81 17.32 1.69
N ALA A 252 0.48 17.13 1.62
CA ALA A 252 -0.28 17.36 0.39
C ALA A 252 -0.10 18.78 -0.18
N ALA A 253 -0.05 19.80 0.69
CA ALA A 253 0.13 21.19 0.27
C ALA A 253 1.54 21.46 -0.29
N GLU A 254 2.58 20.85 0.28
CA GLU A 254 3.95 20.96 -0.22
C GLU A 254 4.15 20.19 -1.54
N CYS A 255 3.52 19.02 -1.66
CA CYS A 255 3.41 18.29 -2.91
C CYS A 255 2.75 19.15 -3.99
N ALA A 256 1.62 19.77 -3.70
CA ALA A 256 0.93 20.66 -4.64
C ALA A 256 1.79 21.84 -5.11
N THR A 257 2.59 22.45 -4.21
CA THR A 257 3.57 23.47 -4.59
C THR A 257 4.65 22.94 -5.53
N SER A 258 5.12 21.72 -5.29
CA SER A 258 6.18 21.08 -6.09
C SER A 258 5.68 20.68 -7.48
N VAL A 259 4.48 20.11 -7.56
CA VAL A 259 3.79 19.80 -8.82
C VAL A 259 3.52 21.08 -9.61
N GLN A 260 3.03 22.15 -8.97
CA GLN A 260 2.80 23.44 -9.64
C GLN A 260 4.04 23.96 -10.35
N ARG A 261 5.19 24.00 -9.65
CA ARG A 261 6.47 24.44 -10.24
C ARG A 261 6.87 23.62 -11.48
N THR A 262 6.62 22.31 -11.45
CA THR A 262 6.93 21.44 -12.59
C THR A 262 6.00 21.68 -13.76
N LEU A 263 4.70 21.85 -13.48
CA LEU A 263 3.71 22.19 -14.50
C LEU A 263 3.99 23.57 -15.12
N ASP A 264 4.45 24.56 -14.34
CA ASP A 264 4.88 25.86 -14.84
C ASP A 264 6.05 25.71 -15.84
N GLU A 265 7.07 24.91 -15.48
CA GLU A 265 8.22 24.63 -16.36
C GLU A 265 7.83 23.88 -17.65
N LEU A 266 6.87 22.96 -17.57
CA LEU A 266 6.30 22.28 -18.74
C LEU A 266 5.51 23.25 -19.63
N ASN A 267 4.66 24.09 -19.03
CA ASN A 267 3.85 25.07 -19.75
C ASN A 267 4.70 26.10 -20.49
N ASN A 268 5.77 26.59 -19.85
CA ASN A 268 6.76 27.48 -20.48
C ASN A 268 7.41 26.87 -21.73
N ARG A 269 7.38 25.54 -21.83
CA ARG A 269 7.90 24.77 -22.97
C ARG A 269 6.81 24.26 -23.91
N GLN A 270 5.54 24.56 -23.66
CA GLN A 270 4.38 24.05 -24.40
C GLN A 270 4.29 22.52 -24.34
N MET A 271 4.67 21.97 -23.19
CA MET A 271 4.57 20.54 -22.87
C MET A 271 3.46 20.32 -21.85
N ASN A 272 2.94 19.10 -21.81
CA ASN A 272 1.90 18.71 -20.89
C ASN A 272 2.39 17.68 -19.86
N GLY A 273 1.71 17.63 -18.72
CA GLY A 273 1.95 16.71 -17.62
C GLY A 273 0.85 15.66 -17.49
N ILE A 274 1.24 14.38 -17.38
CA ILE A 274 0.41 13.34 -16.77
C ILE A 274 0.81 13.29 -15.30
N VAL A 275 -0.12 13.68 -14.42
CA VAL A 275 0.16 13.80 -12.99
C VAL A 275 -0.30 12.54 -12.28
N CYS A 276 0.65 11.67 -11.96
CA CYS A 276 0.41 10.42 -11.23
C CYS A 276 0.30 10.70 -9.74
N LEU A 277 -0.88 10.52 -9.15
CA LEU A 277 -1.18 10.98 -7.80
C LEU A 277 -0.40 10.23 -6.73
N THR A 278 -0.15 8.93 -6.89
CA THR A 278 0.62 8.12 -5.96
C THR A 278 1.21 6.88 -6.61
N ASP A 279 2.25 6.31 -6.00
CA ASP A 279 2.78 5.00 -6.37
C ASP A 279 2.07 3.88 -5.59
N ALA A 280 1.96 2.70 -6.20
CA ALA A 280 1.62 1.49 -5.47
C ALA A 280 2.80 1.02 -4.60
N PHE A 281 4.05 1.37 -4.93
CA PHE A 281 5.23 0.85 -4.24
C PHE A 281 5.85 1.87 -3.27
N SER A 282 5.80 1.61 -1.97
CA SER A 282 6.42 2.53 -0.97
C SER A 282 7.93 2.64 -1.07
N ALA A 283 8.60 1.60 -1.61
CA ALA A 283 10.05 1.62 -1.79
C ALA A 283 10.51 2.75 -2.74
N SER A 284 9.64 3.23 -3.64
CA SER A 284 9.95 4.39 -4.47
C SER A 284 9.96 5.70 -3.66
N GLY A 285 9.23 5.73 -2.54
CA GLY A 285 8.98 6.90 -1.71
C GLY A 285 8.01 7.92 -2.33
N PHE A 286 7.42 7.62 -3.48
CA PHE A 286 6.40 8.47 -4.14
C PHE A 286 4.99 8.04 -3.77
N VAL A 287 4.74 7.93 -2.46
CA VAL A 287 3.43 7.58 -1.91
C VAL A 287 2.88 8.74 -1.09
N VAL A 288 1.55 8.79 -0.95
CA VAL A 288 0.91 9.70 0.00
C VAL A 288 1.43 9.39 1.40
N LYS A 289 1.97 10.41 2.08
CA LYS A 289 2.70 10.28 3.35
C LYS A 289 1.94 9.45 4.40
N ASP A 290 0.68 9.77 4.61
CA ASP A 290 -0.15 9.13 5.63
C ASP A 290 -0.66 7.74 5.20
N ASP A 291 -0.56 7.41 3.91
CA ASP A 291 -0.89 6.08 3.40
C ASP A 291 0.31 5.14 3.41
N ALA A 292 1.54 5.65 3.52
CA ALA A 292 2.77 4.84 3.50
C ALA A 292 2.76 3.62 4.46
N PRO A 293 2.19 3.67 5.68
CA PRO A 293 2.08 2.49 6.54
C PRO A 293 1.32 1.31 5.90
N TRP A 294 0.42 1.58 4.95
CA TRP A 294 -0.36 0.57 4.22
C TRP A 294 0.41 -0.13 3.10
N HIS A 295 1.66 0.26 2.91
CA HIS A 295 2.58 -0.36 1.96
C HIS A 295 3.67 -1.22 2.63
N SER A 296 3.65 -1.37 3.96
CA SER A 296 4.79 -1.86 4.76
C SER A 296 5.06 -3.38 4.72
N LEU A 297 4.37 -4.16 3.88
CA LEU A 297 4.53 -5.61 3.84
C LEU A 297 5.60 -6.04 2.82
N ALA A 298 6.66 -6.68 3.31
CA ALA A 298 7.72 -7.23 2.47
C ALA A 298 7.21 -8.30 1.47
N GLN A 299 6.17 -9.06 1.85
CA GLN A 299 5.58 -10.13 1.04
C GLN A 299 4.93 -9.63 -0.26
N ILE A 300 4.57 -8.36 -0.33
CA ILE A 300 3.97 -7.72 -1.52
C ILE A 300 4.93 -6.68 -2.11
N GLN A 301 6.24 -6.79 -1.82
CA GLN A 301 7.29 -5.91 -2.35
C GLN A 301 7.03 -4.41 -2.08
N GLY A 302 6.38 -4.10 -0.96
CA GLY A 302 6.05 -2.72 -0.63
C GLY A 302 4.82 -2.17 -1.38
N GLN A 303 4.03 -3.03 -2.04
CA GLN A 303 2.75 -2.64 -2.62
C GLN A 303 1.72 -2.26 -1.55
N ILE A 304 0.69 -1.52 -1.94
CA ILE A 304 -0.43 -1.19 -1.06
C ILE A 304 -1.23 -2.46 -0.72
N ARG A 305 -1.54 -2.65 0.55
CA ARG A 305 -2.30 -3.80 1.04
C ARG A 305 -3.73 -3.78 0.53
N LYS A 306 -4.28 -4.94 0.19
CA LYS A 306 -5.71 -5.04 -0.20
C LYS A 306 -6.70 -4.55 0.86
N ASP A 307 -6.32 -4.60 2.14
CA ASP A 307 -7.06 -4.02 3.26
C ASP A 307 -7.34 -2.52 3.08
N TYR A 308 -6.42 -1.82 2.43
CA TYR A 308 -6.56 -0.40 2.15
C TYR A 308 -7.84 -0.12 1.34
N TRP A 309 -8.13 -0.99 0.36
CA TRP A 309 -9.34 -0.95 -0.45
C TRP A 309 -10.56 -1.42 0.35
N LEU A 310 -10.46 -2.59 0.98
CA LEU A 310 -11.56 -3.25 1.69
C LEU A 310 -12.10 -2.41 2.86
N GLN A 311 -11.20 -1.71 3.56
CA GLN A 311 -11.54 -0.89 4.73
C GLN A 311 -11.72 0.58 4.37
N HIS A 312 -11.63 0.93 3.08
CA HIS A 312 -11.77 2.29 2.57
C HIS A 312 -10.83 3.29 3.26
N ILE A 313 -9.59 2.87 3.48
CA ILE A 313 -8.59 3.68 4.19
C ILE A 313 -8.34 5.00 3.48
N TYR A 314 -8.41 5.02 2.15
CA TYR A 314 -8.33 6.21 1.31
C TYR A 314 -9.37 7.30 1.62
N ARG A 315 -10.38 7.03 2.47
CA ARG A 315 -11.36 8.02 2.96
C ARG A 315 -10.96 8.66 4.29
N GLN A 316 -9.99 8.11 5.00
CA GLN A 316 -9.62 8.58 6.32
C GLN A 316 -9.00 9.98 6.25
N GLN A 317 -9.00 10.69 7.37
CA GLN A 317 -8.40 12.02 7.44
C GLN A 317 -6.92 11.95 7.05
N ASN A 318 -6.48 12.89 6.21
CA ASN A 318 -5.12 12.99 5.66
C ASN A 318 -4.69 11.85 4.71
N SER A 319 -5.58 10.91 4.38
CA SER A 319 -5.30 9.84 3.41
C SER A 319 -5.42 10.33 1.95
N TYR A 320 -5.33 9.40 1.00
CA TYR A 320 -5.39 9.67 -0.43
C TYR A 320 -6.49 10.65 -0.90
N LEU A 321 -7.74 10.55 -0.43
CA LEU A 321 -8.78 11.49 -0.90
C LEU A 321 -8.54 12.93 -0.42
N ASP A 322 -7.99 13.15 0.77
CA ASP A 322 -7.62 14.48 1.24
C ASP A 322 -6.40 15.03 0.49
N PHE A 323 -5.44 14.16 0.19
CA PHE A 323 -4.32 14.48 -0.70
C PHE A 323 -4.82 14.91 -2.08
N LEU A 324 -5.70 14.12 -2.69
CA LEU A 324 -6.33 14.39 -3.98
C LEU A 324 -7.08 15.72 -3.97
N ARG A 325 -7.93 15.96 -2.96
CA ARG A 325 -8.67 17.23 -2.82
C ARG A 325 -7.74 18.43 -2.79
N THR A 326 -6.66 18.33 -2.01
CA THR A 326 -5.68 19.41 -1.87
C THR A 326 -4.97 19.68 -3.20
N LEU A 327 -4.51 18.63 -3.87
CA LEU A 327 -3.74 18.74 -5.11
C LEU A 327 -4.62 19.26 -6.27
N VAL A 328 -5.75 18.59 -6.52
CA VAL A 328 -6.62 18.86 -7.67
C VAL A 328 -7.28 20.24 -7.54
N SER A 329 -7.79 20.60 -6.36
CA SER A 329 -8.41 21.93 -6.16
C SER A 329 -7.46 23.07 -6.49
N ARG A 330 -6.16 22.89 -6.25
CA ARG A 330 -5.14 23.90 -6.51
C ARG A 330 -4.71 23.96 -7.97
N LEU A 331 -4.77 22.85 -8.69
CA LEU A 331 -4.09 22.68 -9.99
C LEU A 331 -5.05 22.42 -11.16
N LYS A 332 -6.34 22.22 -10.92
CA LYS A 332 -7.35 21.93 -11.94
C LYS A 332 -7.39 22.91 -13.13
N ASP A 333 -7.06 24.17 -12.89
CA ASP A 333 -7.09 25.22 -13.91
C ASP A 333 -5.72 25.41 -14.59
N HIS A 334 -4.71 24.60 -14.25
CA HIS A 334 -3.38 24.73 -14.79
C HIS A 334 -3.31 24.14 -16.21
N PRO A 335 -2.92 24.91 -17.24
CA PRO A 335 -3.06 24.52 -18.65
C PRO A 335 -2.20 23.32 -19.07
N ALA A 336 -1.09 23.08 -18.37
CA ALA A 336 -0.24 21.91 -18.64
C ALA A 336 -0.75 20.60 -18.04
N VAL A 337 -1.84 20.57 -17.26
CA VAL A 337 -2.38 19.28 -16.78
C VAL A 337 -3.13 18.61 -17.92
N LEU A 338 -2.54 17.57 -18.51
CA LEU A 338 -3.19 16.77 -19.55
C LEU A 338 -4.20 15.80 -18.96
N LEU A 339 -3.79 15.17 -17.85
CA LEU A 339 -4.45 14.00 -17.30
C LEU A 339 -4.09 13.82 -15.82
N TRP A 340 -5.11 13.51 -15.02
CA TRP A 340 -4.96 13.01 -13.65
C TRP A 340 -4.91 11.49 -13.66
N GLU A 341 -3.81 10.91 -13.21
CA GLU A 341 -3.67 9.46 -13.10
C GLU A 341 -3.77 9.05 -11.63
N LEU A 342 -4.76 8.22 -11.29
CA LEU A 342 -5.10 7.89 -9.90
C LEU A 342 -3.92 7.26 -9.13
N GLY A 343 -3.06 6.53 -9.81
CA GLY A 343 -1.78 6.11 -9.24
C GLY A 343 -0.98 5.26 -10.21
N ASN A 344 0.05 4.62 -9.71
CA ASN A 344 0.94 3.79 -10.51
C ASN A 344 0.79 2.33 -10.10
N GLU A 345 0.54 1.45 -11.07
CA GLU A 345 0.64 -0.01 -10.95
C GLU A 345 -0.09 -0.62 -9.74
N PHE A 346 -1.28 -0.10 -9.43
CA PHE A 346 -2.11 -0.72 -8.41
C PHE A 346 -2.37 -2.19 -8.72
N ALA A 347 -2.30 -3.01 -7.68
CA ALA A 347 -2.69 -4.41 -7.75
C ALA A 347 -3.38 -4.82 -6.45
N ILE A 348 -4.14 -5.90 -6.52
CA ILE A 348 -4.63 -6.59 -5.33
C ILE A 348 -3.62 -7.68 -5.01
N GLN A 349 -3.02 -7.59 -3.83
CA GLN A 349 -2.06 -8.57 -3.35
C GLN A 349 -2.49 -9.13 -1.97
N LEU A 350 -2.31 -10.42 -1.69
CA LEU A 350 -1.78 -11.45 -2.59
C LEU A 350 -2.81 -11.89 -3.66
N GLN A 351 -2.32 -12.25 -4.83
CA GLN A 351 -3.10 -12.92 -5.87
C GLN A 351 -3.27 -14.41 -5.57
N PRO A 352 -4.34 -15.09 -6.05
CA PRO A 352 -5.46 -14.55 -6.84
C PRO A 352 -6.37 -13.61 -6.05
N ALA A 353 -6.84 -12.52 -6.67
CA ALA A 353 -7.80 -11.59 -6.08
C ALA A 353 -9.20 -12.20 -5.96
N ALA A 354 -9.80 -12.09 -4.77
CA ALA A 354 -11.19 -12.48 -4.55
C ALA A 354 -12.17 -11.44 -5.13
N PRO A 355 -13.39 -11.84 -5.56
CA PRO A 355 -14.38 -10.92 -6.12
C PRO A 355 -14.63 -9.66 -5.29
N ASN A 356 -14.79 -9.80 -3.97
CA ASN A 356 -15.01 -8.67 -3.07
C ASN A 356 -13.82 -7.69 -2.99
N GLU A 357 -12.59 -8.18 -3.20
CA GLU A 357 -11.38 -7.35 -3.20
C GLU A 357 -11.30 -6.52 -4.49
N SER A 358 -11.63 -7.15 -5.63
CA SER A 358 -11.76 -6.47 -6.92
C SER A 358 -12.89 -5.44 -6.93
N GLU A 359 -14.01 -5.74 -6.30
CA GLU A 359 -15.11 -4.76 -6.11
C GLU A 359 -14.70 -3.60 -5.20
N ALA A 360 -13.92 -3.86 -4.14
CA ALA A 360 -13.41 -2.80 -3.28
C ALA A 360 -12.45 -1.86 -4.03
N PHE A 361 -11.57 -2.40 -4.90
CA PHE A 361 -10.73 -1.59 -5.77
C PHE A 361 -11.55 -0.78 -6.79
N LEU A 362 -12.57 -1.40 -7.39
CA LEU A 362 -13.48 -0.71 -8.31
C LEU A 362 -14.23 0.44 -7.61
N GLN A 363 -14.61 0.26 -6.36
CA GLN A 363 -15.23 1.29 -5.53
C GLN A 363 -14.26 2.43 -5.20
N PHE A 364 -12.98 2.13 -4.92
CA PHE A 364 -11.94 3.15 -4.80
C PHE A 364 -11.83 4.01 -6.08
N VAL A 365 -11.74 3.37 -7.25
CA VAL A 365 -11.66 4.09 -8.54
C VAL A 365 -12.88 4.98 -8.76
N LYS A 366 -14.09 4.46 -8.47
CA LYS A 366 -15.34 5.22 -8.59
C LYS A 366 -15.33 6.48 -7.72
N GLU A 367 -14.88 6.37 -6.47
CA GLU A 367 -14.84 7.49 -5.54
C GLU A 367 -13.74 8.49 -5.87
N ALA A 368 -12.53 8.02 -6.16
CA ALA A 368 -11.42 8.88 -6.52
C ALA A 368 -11.70 9.66 -7.82
N ALA A 369 -12.19 8.99 -8.87
CA ALA A 369 -12.57 9.66 -10.12
C ALA A 369 -13.77 10.62 -9.91
N GLY A 370 -14.76 10.22 -9.10
CA GLY A 370 -15.89 11.07 -8.75
C GLY A 370 -15.49 12.34 -7.99
N GLU A 371 -14.54 12.22 -7.05
CA GLU A 371 -14.00 13.36 -6.31
C GLU A 371 -13.26 14.32 -7.24
N ILE A 372 -12.38 13.81 -8.14
CA ILE A 372 -11.73 14.64 -9.15
C ILE A 372 -12.78 15.36 -9.99
N ARG A 373 -13.79 14.64 -10.49
CA ARG A 373 -14.86 15.23 -11.31
C ARG A 373 -15.61 16.35 -10.61
N SER A 374 -15.81 16.24 -9.30
CA SER A 374 -16.48 17.28 -8.52
C SER A 374 -15.64 18.56 -8.39
N LEU A 375 -14.31 18.43 -8.46
CA LEU A 375 -13.36 19.54 -8.32
C LEU A 375 -12.96 20.11 -9.69
N ASP A 376 -12.70 19.22 -10.65
CA ASP A 376 -12.21 19.41 -12.02
C ASP A 376 -13.07 18.59 -13.00
N GLY A 377 -14.03 19.26 -13.62
CA GLY A 377 -14.95 18.65 -14.58
C GLY A 377 -14.38 18.46 -15.99
N ASN A 378 -13.18 18.97 -16.28
CA ASN A 378 -12.68 19.11 -17.65
C ASN A 378 -11.48 18.21 -17.97
N THR A 379 -10.62 17.97 -16.98
CA THR A 379 -9.39 17.19 -17.20
C THR A 379 -9.68 15.70 -17.25
N ARG A 380 -8.98 14.98 -18.14
CA ARG A 380 -9.14 13.53 -18.29
C ARG A 380 -8.56 12.78 -17.07
N ILE A 381 -9.12 11.61 -16.79
CA ILE A 381 -8.71 10.73 -15.69
C ILE A 381 -8.28 9.37 -16.26
N SER A 382 -7.21 8.80 -15.72
CA SER A 382 -6.81 7.39 -15.92
C SER A 382 -6.45 6.74 -14.58
N ILE A 383 -6.23 5.42 -14.58
CA ILE A 383 -5.90 4.67 -13.36
C ILE A 383 -4.39 4.46 -13.19
N GLY A 384 -3.64 4.27 -14.28
CA GLY A 384 -2.20 3.96 -14.27
C GLY A 384 -1.83 2.51 -13.97
N LEU A 385 -2.67 1.56 -14.38
CA LEU A 385 -2.40 0.12 -14.23
C LEU A 385 -1.36 -0.36 -15.25
N VAL A 386 -0.64 -1.44 -14.90
CA VAL A 386 0.05 -2.27 -15.90
C VAL A 386 -0.98 -2.81 -16.89
N ASN A 387 -1.97 -3.51 -16.33
CA ASN A 387 -3.21 -3.92 -16.96
C ASN A 387 -4.23 -4.30 -15.87
N SER A 388 -5.49 -4.47 -16.26
CA SER A 388 -6.64 -4.81 -15.44
C SER A 388 -6.52 -6.15 -14.72
N SER A 389 -5.69 -7.08 -15.19
CA SER A 389 -5.58 -8.41 -14.58
C SER A 389 -5.04 -8.37 -13.15
N HIS A 390 -4.25 -7.34 -12.82
CA HIS A 390 -3.69 -7.13 -11.47
C HIS A 390 -4.74 -6.76 -10.42
N VAL A 391 -5.94 -6.36 -10.86
CA VAL A 391 -7.06 -5.96 -9.99
C VAL A 391 -8.35 -6.73 -10.30
N SER A 392 -8.33 -7.59 -11.33
CA SER A 392 -9.48 -8.40 -11.74
C SER A 392 -9.62 -9.65 -10.87
N PRO A 393 -10.86 -10.11 -10.61
CA PRO A 393 -11.10 -11.30 -9.81
C PRO A 393 -10.74 -12.57 -10.60
N SER A 394 -10.08 -13.52 -9.94
CA SER A 394 -9.44 -14.64 -10.67
C SER A 394 -10.40 -15.73 -11.16
N ASN A 395 -11.66 -15.73 -10.70
CA ASN A 395 -12.68 -16.73 -11.02
C ASN A 395 -13.87 -16.16 -11.82
N GLN A 396 -13.74 -14.97 -12.42
CA GLN A 396 -14.80 -14.36 -13.24
C GLN A 396 -14.25 -13.94 -14.61
N ASP A 397 -15.15 -13.62 -15.52
CA ASP A 397 -14.77 -13.06 -16.81
C ASP A 397 -14.10 -11.69 -16.62
N ARG A 398 -12.78 -11.65 -16.86
CA ARG A 398 -11.98 -10.44 -16.79
C ARG A 398 -12.54 -9.33 -17.68
N ARG A 399 -13.15 -9.66 -18.82
CA ARG A 399 -13.65 -8.65 -19.76
C ARG A 399 -14.76 -7.82 -19.14
N ASP A 400 -15.71 -8.46 -18.45
CA ASP A 400 -16.81 -7.76 -17.76
C ASP A 400 -16.27 -6.80 -16.70
N TYR A 401 -15.41 -7.28 -15.82
CA TYR A 401 -14.79 -6.45 -14.79
C TYR A 401 -14.01 -5.27 -15.39
N THR A 402 -13.20 -5.53 -16.42
CA THR A 402 -12.39 -4.50 -17.09
C THR A 402 -13.26 -3.44 -17.75
N THR A 403 -14.35 -3.84 -18.41
CA THR A 403 -15.33 -2.90 -18.98
C THR A 403 -16.00 -2.06 -17.90
N ARG A 404 -16.35 -2.64 -16.75
CA ARG A 404 -16.92 -1.88 -15.61
C ARG A 404 -15.91 -0.88 -15.03
N LEU A 405 -14.65 -1.30 -14.90
CA LEU A 405 -13.56 -0.46 -14.41
C LEU A 405 -13.30 0.74 -15.35
N TYR A 406 -13.14 0.51 -16.65
CA TYR A 406 -12.84 1.58 -17.61
C TYR A 406 -14.01 2.48 -17.96
N LYS A 407 -15.24 2.16 -17.54
CA LYS A 407 -16.36 3.11 -17.59
C LYS A 407 -16.15 4.29 -16.62
N LEU A 408 -15.35 4.11 -15.57
CA LEU A 408 -15.14 5.10 -14.52
C LEU A 408 -14.09 6.18 -14.86
N VAL A 409 -13.36 6.01 -15.97
CA VAL A 409 -12.24 6.88 -16.37
C VAL A 409 -12.31 7.22 -17.87
N ASP A 410 -11.54 8.20 -18.36
CA ASP A 410 -11.59 8.62 -19.78
C ASP A 410 -10.49 8.00 -20.63
N ALA A 411 -9.37 7.66 -19.99
CA ALA A 411 -8.20 7.11 -20.65
C ALA A 411 -7.69 5.86 -19.94
N VAL A 412 -7.17 4.93 -20.73
CA VAL A 412 -6.60 3.66 -20.26
C VAL A 412 -5.08 3.71 -20.37
N SER A 413 -4.39 3.54 -19.23
CA SER A 413 -2.94 3.31 -19.19
C SER A 413 -2.64 1.82 -19.35
N ILE A 414 -1.56 1.51 -20.06
CA ILE A 414 -1.01 0.17 -20.20
C ILE A 414 0.50 0.25 -20.02
N HIS A 415 1.08 -0.58 -19.15
CA HIS A 415 2.53 -0.70 -19.02
C HIS A 415 2.98 -1.99 -19.67
N ARG A 416 4.02 -1.91 -20.50
CA ARG A 416 4.54 -3.07 -21.23
C ARG A 416 6.05 -2.98 -21.39
N TYR A 417 6.74 -3.87 -20.70
CA TYR A 417 8.18 -4.00 -20.76
C TYR A 417 8.63 -5.13 -21.69
N GLY A 418 9.78 -4.95 -22.33
CA GLY A 418 10.30 -5.87 -23.35
C GLY A 418 10.82 -7.19 -22.79
N ASP A 419 10.97 -7.29 -21.47
CA ASP A 419 11.38 -8.47 -20.73
C ASP A 419 10.20 -9.21 -20.05
N GLU A 420 8.96 -8.82 -20.36
CA GLU A 420 7.74 -9.51 -19.91
C GLU A 420 7.44 -10.79 -20.70
N SER A 421 6.71 -11.70 -20.05
CA SER A 421 6.22 -12.92 -20.68
C SER A 421 5.21 -12.63 -21.80
N GLN A 422 5.03 -13.56 -22.74
CA GLN A 422 4.01 -13.42 -23.78
C GLN A 422 2.60 -13.31 -23.19
N ASP A 423 2.33 -14.04 -22.10
CA ASP A 423 1.04 -13.99 -21.40
C ASP A 423 0.75 -12.58 -20.86
N ASP A 424 1.74 -11.90 -20.28
CA ASP A 424 1.57 -10.53 -19.80
C ASP A 424 1.34 -9.55 -20.95
N GLN A 425 2.05 -9.73 -22.07
CA GLN A 425 1.82 -8.94 -23.27
C GLN A 425 0.41 -9.14 -23.83
N ASP A 426 -0.12 -10.36 -23.83
CA ASP A 426 -1.48 -10.66 -24.29
C ASP A 426 -2.53 -10.04 -23.35
N ARG A 427 -2.25 -9.98 -22.04
CA ARG A 427 -3.10 -9.27 -21.06
C ARG A 427 -3.12 -7.77 -21.33
N ASN A 428 -1.97 -7.17 -21.62
CA ASN A 428 -1.86 -5.76 -22.01
C ASN A 428 -2.66 -5.45 -23.29
N LEU A 429 -2.63 -6.35 -24.27
CA LEU A 429 -3.38 -6.19 -25.52
C LEU A 429 -4.90 -6.34 -25.36
N LEU A 430 -5.38 -7.12 -24.38
CA LEU A 430 -6.81 -7.20 -24.10
C LEU A 430 -7.35 -5.84 -23.64
N ASP A 431 -6.66 -5.16 -22.73
CA ASP A 431 -7.08 -3.87 -22.20
C ASP A 431 -7.13 -2.80 -23.31
N MET A 432 -6.13 -2.81 -24.20
CA MET A 432 -6.12 -1.98 -25.40
C MET A 432 -7.33 -2.27 -26.31
N GLN A 433 -7.69 -3.54 -26.51
CA GLN A 433 -8.86 -3.91 -27.30
C GLN A 433 -10.16 -3.41 -26.67
N ILE A 434 -10.32 -3.60 -25.35
CA ILE A 434 -11.50 -3.13 -24.61
C ILE A 434 -11.59 -1.59 -24.66
N ALA A 435 -10.48 -0.88 -24.48
CA ALA A 435 -10.44 0.57 -24.61
C ALA A 435 -10.92 1.04 -25.99
N ASN A 436 -10.42 0.41 -27.06
CA ASN A 436 -10.82 0.72 -28.43
C ASN A 436 -12.32 0.45 -28.68
N GLU A 437 -12.84 -0.70 -28.23
CA GLU A 437 -14.25 -1.04 -28.37
C GLU A 437 -15.17 -0.08 -27.61
N MET A 438 -14.69 0.45 -26.48
CA MET A 438 -15.39 1.46 -25.69
C MET A 438 -15.22 2.88 -26.24
N GLY A 439 -14.42 3.09 -27.28
CA GLY A 439 -14.07 4.41 -27.79
C GLY A 439 -13.29 5.27 -26.78
N LYS A 440 -12.58 4.65 -25.84
CA LYS A 440 -11.77 5.33 -24.83
C LYS A 440 -10.38 5.64 -25.39
N ALA A 441 -9.83 6.79 -24.99
CA ALA A 441 -8.42 7.09 -25.26
C ALA A 441 -7.54 6.07 -24.52
N PHE A 442 -6.36 5.77 -25.04
CA PHE A 442 -5.39 4.94 -24.33
C PHE A 442 -3.96 5.35 -24.67
N TYR A 443 -3.04 4.95 -23.82
CA TYR A 443 -1.61 5.23 -23.97
C TYR A 443 -0.77 4.13 -23.37
N ALA A 444 0.45 4.01 -23.87
CA ALA A 444 1.47 3.17 -23.24
C ALA A 444 2.17 4.00 -22.17
N GLY A 445 1.74 3.82 -20.92
CA GLY A 445 2.17 4.61 -19.75
C GLY A 445 3.60 4.33 -19.33
N GLU A 446 4.11 3.13 -19.62
CA GLU A 446 5.50 2.75 -19.42
C GLU A 446 5.94 1.73 -20.46
N ILE A 447 7.08 1.99 -21.10
CA ILE A 447 7.81 1.00 -21.91
C ILE A 447 9.30 1.04 -21.57
N GLY A 448 9.96 -0.11 -21.60
CA GLY A 448 11.40 -0.16 -21.42
C GLY A 448 11.98 -1.54 -21.70
N LEU A 449 13.29 -1.59 -21.84
CA LEU A 449 14.04 -2.83 -21.96
C LEU A 449 15.33 -2.66 -21.14
N PRO A 450 15.69 -3.61 -20.25
CA PRO A 450 16.86 -3.47 -19.39
C PRO A 450 18.16 -3.39 -20.19
N PHE A 451 19.03 -2.43 -19.84
CA PHE A 451 20.37 -2.28 -20.42
C PHE A 451 21.28 -3.45 -20.04
N SER A 452 21.17 -3.95 -18.81
CA SER A 452 21.95 -5.08 -18.28
C SER A 452 21.83 -6.38 -19.09
N LEU A 453 20.77 -6.53 -19.88
CA LEU A 453 20.58 -7.70 -20.75
C LEU A 453 21.39 -7.66 -22.05
N GLY A 454 22.08 -6.56 -22.35
CA GLY A 454 22.88 -6.40 -23.57
C GLY A 454 22.05 -6.39 -24.87
N SER A 455 20.74 -6.15 -24.75
CA SER A 455 19.78 -6.14 -25.85
C SER A 455 19.91 -4.90 -26.74
N ASP A 456 19.46 -4.99 -28.00
CA ASP A 456 19.35 -3.84 -28.91
C ASP A 456 18.16 -2.94 -28.50
N ARG A 457 18.39 -2.08 -27.51
CA ARG A 457 17.40 -1.14 -27.00
C ARG A 457 16.94 -0.12 -28.06
N PRO A 458 17.82 0.49 -28.89
CA PRO A 458 17.36 1.37 -29.98
C PRO A 458 16.34 0.71 -30.93
N ALA A 459 16.58 -0.54 -31.34
CA ALA A 459 15.62 -1.27 -32.17
C ALA A 459 14.29 -1.54 -31.44
N TYR A 460 14.36 -1.89 -30.15
CA TYR A 460 13.19 -2.09 -29.29
C TYR A 460 12.32 -0.83 -29.21
N TYR A 461 12.87 0.32 -28.80
CA TYR A 461 12.07 1.54 -28.65
C TYR A 461 11.48 2.00 -29.99
N LYS A 462 12.23 1.90 -31.09
CA LYS A 462 11.70 2.22 -32.43
C LYS A 462 10.50 1.33 -32.78
N LYS A 463 10.56 0.03 -32.46
CA LYS A 463 9.46 -0.92 -32.69
C LYS A 463 8.25 -0.58 -31.82
N GLU A 464 8.44 -0.36 -30.53
CA GLU A 464 7.33 -0.06 -29.60
C GLU A 464 6.65 1.27 -29.91
N ILE A 465 7.41 2.34 -30.19
CA ILE A 465 6.83 3.64 -30.56
C ILE A 465 5.94 3.50 -31.81
N LYS A 466 6.46 2.82 -32.85
CA LYS A 466 5.69 2.55 -34.06
C LYS A 466 4.46 1.68 -33.79
N PHE A 467 4.61 0.66 -32.95
CA PHE A 467 3.52 -0.24 -32.57
C PHE A 467 2.37 0.55 -31.91
N TRP A 468 2.63 1.27 -30.82
CA TRP A 468 1.60 1.99 -30.08
C TRP A 468 0.95 3.10 -30.90
N LYS A 469 1.74 3.86 -31.66
CA LYS A 469 1.23 4.85 -32.62
C LYS A 469 0.29 4.21 -33.64
N SER A 470 0.65 3.05 -34.19
CA SER A 470 -0.19 2.35 -35.17
C SER A 470 -1.48 1.77 -34.58
N LYS A 471 -1.54 1.58 -33.25
CA LYS A 471 -2.75 1.12 -32.56
C LYS A 471 -3.71 2.24 -32.21
N GLY A 472 -3.30 3.51 -32.33
CA GLY A 472 -4.12 4.65 -31.98
C GLY A 472 -3.94 5.12 -30.53
N ALA A 473 -2.88 4.70 -29.85
CA ALA A 473 -2.49 5.33 -28.60
C ALA A 473 -2.26 6.83 -28.85
N PHE A 474 -2.57 7.71 -27.89
CA PHE A 474 -2.25 9.14 -28.05
C PHE A 474 -0.83 9.48 -27.59
N THR A 475 -0.20 8.62 -26.79
CA THR A 475 1.21 8.74 -26.43
C THR A 475 1.82 7.39 -26.05
N VAL A 476 3.15 7.36 -26.05
CA VAL A 476 3.98 6.27 -25.53
C VAL A 476 5.06 6.90 -24.67
N MET A 477 5.32 6.29 -23.51
CA MET A 477 6.11 6.88 -22.45
C MET A 477 7.28 5.96 -22.07
N PRO A 478 8.46 6.10 -22.69
CA PRO A 478 9.68 5.43 -22.24
C PRO A 478 9.96 5.68 -20.76
N TRP A 479 10.22 4.59 -20.03
CA TRP A 479 10.63 4.60 -18.63
C TRP A 479 12.15 4.50 -18.51
N GLN A 480 12.85 5.37 -17.77
CA GLN A 480 12.57 6.80 -17.50
C GLN A 480 13.69 7.65 -18.11
N PHE A 481 13.47 8.96 -18.30
CA PHE A 481 14.43 9.86 -18.94
C PHE A 481 15.30 10.65 -17.93
N ASN A 482 16.62 10.63 -18.13
CA ASN A 482 17.58 11.44 -17.36
C ASN A 482 18.71 11.95 -18.27
N ALA A 483 18.82 13.27 -18.40
CA ALA A 483 19.78 13.95 -19.27
C ALA A 483 21.10 14.30 -18.56
N GLN A 484 21.20 14.07 -17.24
CA GLN A 484 22.40 14.32 -16.45
C GLN A 484 23.22 13.04 -16.29
N GLN A 485 24.55 13.20 -16.24
CA GLN A 485 25.45 12.10 -15.87
C GLN A 485 25.45 11.87 -14.36
N PHE A 486 25.25 12.93 -13.59
CA PHE A 486 25.15 12.93 -12.13
C PHE A 486 23.93 13.76 -11.73
N GLY A 487 23.01 13.17 -10.98
CA GLY A 487 21.75 13.80 -10.57
C GLY A 487 20.54 13.14 -11.23
N GLY A 488 19.43 13.07 -10.50
CA GLY A 488 18.27 12.26 -10.87
C GLY A 488 18.55 10.75 -10.75
N MET A 489 17.54 9.94 -11.03
CA MET A 489 17.64 8.49 -10.92
C MET A 489 18.07 7.85 -12.24
N HIS A 490 18.96 6.86 -12.12
CA HIS A 490 19.49 6.07 -13.22
C HIS A 490 18.98 4.64 -13.03
N GLU A 491 18.00 4.25 -13.83
CA GLU A 491 17.41 2.91 -13.76
C GLU A 491 17.77 2.09 -14.97
N ASP A 492 17.91 0.77 -14.80
CA ASP A 492 18.40 -0.12 -15.85
C ASP A 492 17.54 -0.12 -17.12
N ARG A 493 16.23 0.08 -16.99
CA ARG A 493 15.32 0.23 -18.13
C ARG A 493 15.32 1.65 -18.74
N GLY A 494 15.95 2.63 -18.07
CA GLY A 494 15.90 4.06 -18.36
C GLY A 494 16.75 4.57 -19.50
N ILE A 495 16.28 5.63 -20.15
CA ILE A 495 17.02 6.43 -21.12
C ILE A 495 17.82 7.46 -20.33
N SER A 496 19.01 7.08 -19.91
CA SER A 496 19.84 7.89 -19.03
C SER A 496 21.22 8.11 -19.60
N LYS A 497 21.74 9.35 -19.48
CA LYS A 497 23.08 9.73 -19.94
C LYS A 497 24.22 8.94 -19.27
N GLY A 498 23.93 8.22 -18.19
CA GLY A 498 24.86 7.26 -17.59
C GLY A 498 25.10 5.99 -18.41
N PHE A 499 24.25 5.68 -19.40
CA PHE A 499 24.39 4.49 -20.24
C PHE A 499 25.01 4.79 -21.60
N ALA A 500 25.80 3.84 -22.11
CA ALA A 500 26.54 3.99 -23.36
C ALA A 500 25.65 4.09 -24.61
N ASP A 501 24.38 3.67 -24.52
CA ASP A 501 23.39 3.73 -25.59
C ASP A 501 22.52 4.99 -25.57
N PHE A 502 22.75 5.93 -24.63
CA PHE A 502 21.92 7.13 -24.44
C PHE A 502 21.73 7.94 -25.73
N ASP A 503 22.82 8.29 -26.43
CA ASP A 503 22.74 9.12 -27.63
C ASP A 503 21.98 8.42 -28.77
N ALA A 504 22.11 7.09 -28.86
CA ALA A 504 21.36 6.28 -29.83
C ALA A 504 19.86 6.27 -29.50
N LEU A 505 19.51 6.14 -28.22
CA LEU A 505 18.11 6.21 -27.76
C LEU A 505 17.51 7.60 -27.96
N VAL A 506 18.25 8.67 -27.65
CA VAL A 506 17.84 10.05 -27.93
C VAL A 506 17.59 10.27 -29.42
N LYS A 507 18.43 9.71 -30.29
CA LYS A 507 18.21 9.74 -31.73
C LYS A 507 16.91 9.02 -32.11
N VAL A 508 16.65 7.85 -31.54
CA VAL A 508 15.39 7.11 -31.77
C VAL A 508 14.18 7.93 -31.36
N LEU A 509 14.21 8.58 -30.18
CA LEU A 509 13.12 9.45 -29.76
C LEU A 509 12.91 10.60 -30.75
N ARG A 510 13.99 11.30 -31.14
CA ARG A 510 13.92 12.44 -32.06
C ARG A 510 13.41 12.06 -33.44
N ASP A 511 13.80 10.90 -33.95
CA ASP A 511 13.35 10.41 -35.26
C ASP A 511 11.87 9.99 -35.26
N ASN A 512 11.23 9.83 -34.09
CA ASN A 512 9.86 9.31 -33.95
C ASN A 512 8.91 10.21 -33.15
N ALA A 513 9.36 11.40 -32.73
CA ALA A 513 8.57 12.38 -31.99
C ALA A 513 7.34 12.85 -32.76
#